data_AF-A0A9D8R5Y1-F1
#
_entry.id   AF-A0A9D8R5Y1-F1
#
_cell.length_a   1.000
_cell.length_b   1.000
_cell.length_c   1.000
_cell.angle_alpha   90.00
_cell.angle_beta   90.00
_cell.angle_gamma   90.00
#
_symmetry.space_group_name_H-M   'P 1'
#
loop_
_entity.id
_entity.type
_entity.pdbx_description
1 polymer ?
#
loop_
_entity_poly.entity_id
_entity_poly.type
_entity_poly.pdbx_seq_one_letter_code
_entity_poly.pdbx_strand_id
1 'polypeptide(L)'
;MKKLLITCVLSCLSICIFAQTQQHPQLLTLAKDYRNYMFRNQPTKEVIKEIREMNDASLAPAAEFIEQTITTKNKILSAKYLTRPDDKTLKNIYIIRKVSLNMGEEKSIDNEKLIDSLMRTDVPEYELLDNYYEMLFASVGNKNQPFNLSKMDFKMNEYNLKDDTERGILFLRCMSFCGRTIWGYMNIAKPMNTQEAYKFIKKFPKFNGRPYFYYRDLFFDDFEMVVIQSKDAQSYKGYYLDKYYETLLYHWICLKKEGGTEKEIYDLLLGSILKEKALYPYTQYKETLEEIFQEAEE
;
A
#
# COMPACT_ATOMS: atom_id res chain seq x y z
N MET A 1 52.96 11.95 4.13
CA MET A 1 51.80 11.13 4.54
C MET A 1 50.67 11.94 5.19
N LYS A 2 50.90 12.71 6.28
CA LYS A 2 49.84 13.55 6.91
C LYS A 2 49.14 14.54 5.96
N LYS A 3 49.88 15.23 5.07
CA LYS A 3 49.29 16.17 4.10
C LYS A 3 48.40 15.47 3.06
N LEU A 4 48.79 14.29 2.58
CA LEU A 4 47.98 13.48 1.65
C LEU A 4 46.69 12.98 2.30
N LEU A 5 46.77 12.58 3.59
CA LEU A 5 45.62 12.11 4.35
C LEU A 5 44.59 13.23 4.58
N ILE A 6 45.04 14.45 4.89
CA ILE A 6 44.18 15.62 5.07
C ILE A 6 43.51 16.01 3.74
N THR A 7 44.24 15.98 2.62
CA THR A 7 43.66 16.26 1.29
C THR A 7 42.61 15.21 0.90
N CYS A 8 42.87 13.91 1.13
CA CYS A 8 41.88 12.85 0.90
C CYS A 8 40.62 13.01 1.77
N VAL A 9 40.77 13.33 3.06
CA VAL A 9 39.65 13.53 3.98
C VAL A 9 38.81 14.75 3.57
N LEU A 10 39.45 15.87 3.20
CA LEU A 10 38.76 17.07 2.72
C LEU A 10 38.05 16.85 1.37
N SER A 11 38.64 16.08 0.46
CA SER A 11 37.96 15.70 -0.80
C SER A 11 36.76 14.78 -0.55
N CYS A 12 36.85 13.82 0.37
CA CYS A 12 35.72 12.97 0.74
C CYS A 12 34.58 13.76 1.40
N LEU A 13 34.92 14.70 2.31
CA LEU A 13 33.94 15.61 2.94
C LEU A 13 33.22 16.48 1.91
N SER A 14 33.95 16.98 0.91
CA SER A 14 33.37 17.81 -0.14
C SER A 14 32.39 17.00 -1.01
N ILE A 15 32.75 15.77 -1.40
CA ILE A 15 31.90 14.88 -2.19
C ILE A 15 30.61 14.53 -1.44
N CYS A 16 30.69 14.29 -0.12
CA CYS A 16 29.51 14.00 0.70
C CYS A 16 28.53 15.19 0.79
N ILE A 17 29.05 16.42 0.90
CA ILE A 17 28.21 17.63 0.97
C ILE A 17 27.54 17.91 -0.38
N PHE A 18 28.29 17.80 -1.50
CA PHE A 18 27.73 18.02 -2.83
C PHE A 18 26.62 17.02 -3.19
N ALA A 19 26.77 15.74 -2.83
CA ALA A 19 25.76 14.72 -3.05
C ALA A 19 24.45 15.01 -2.28
N GLN A 20 24.54 15.43 -1.02
CA GLN A 20 23.36 15.78 -0.21
C GLN A 20 22.64 17.02 -0.76
N THR A 21 23.40 18.04 -1.21
CA THR A 21 22.80 19.28 -1.76
C THR A 21 22.04 19.08 -3.08
N GLN A 22 22.35 18.05 -3.87
CA GLN A 22 21.67 17.78 -5.14
C GLN A 22 20.41 16.90 -4.96
N GLN A 23 20.37 16.05 -3.94
CA GLN A 23 19.27 15.12 -3.69
C GLN A 23 18.02 15.84 -3.14
N HIS A 24 18.19 16.85 -2.28
CA HIS A 24 17.06 17.55 -1.63
C HIS A 24 16.11 18.24 -2.64
N PRO A 25 16.60 19.06 -3.60
CA PRO A 25 15.73 19.68 -4.59
C PRO A 25 14.96 18.66 -5.43
N GLN A 26 15.58 17.52 -5.76
CA GLN A 26 14.94 16.47 -6.56
C GLN A 26 13.84 15.74 -5.79
N LEU A 27 14.07 15.40 -4.51
CA LEU A 27 13.04 14.86 -3.63
C LEU A 27 11.85 15.82 -3.49
N LEU A 28 12.13 17.12 -3.35
CA LEU A 28 11.09 18.15 -3.26
C LEU A 28 10.29 18.26 -4.56
N THR A 29 10.95 18.23 -5.73
CA THR A 29 10.28 18.23 -7.03
C THR A 29 9.37 17.01 -7.19
N LEU A 30 9.87 15.80 -6.92
CA LEU A 30 9.06 14.57 -6.96
C LEU A 30 7.86 14.62 -6.02
N ALA A 31 8.02 15.21 -4.83
CA ALA A 31 6.92 15.40 -3.88
C ALA A 31 5.84 16.34 -4.41
N LYS A 32 6.22 17.44 -5.09
CA LYS A 32 5.28 18.35 -5.75
C LYS A 32 4.54 17.64 -6.88
N ASP A 33 5.26 16.91 -7.73
CA ASP A 33 4.65 16.20 -8.86
C ASP A 33 3.69 15.12 -8.37
N TYR A 34 4.11 14.32 -7.38
CA TYR A 34 3.22 13.35 -6.75
C TYR A 34 1.97 14.02 -6.21
N ARG A 35 2.08 15.10 -5.43
CA ARG A 35 0.92 15.82 -4.89
C ARG A 35 -0.05 16.29 -5.98
N ASN A 36 0.49 16.91 -7.03
CA ASN A 36 -0.30 17.53 -8.09
C ASN A 36 -1.02 16.50 -8.98
N TYR A 37 -0.40 15.32 -9.13
CA TYR A 37 -0.82 14.33 -10.12
C TYR A 37 -1.16 12.95 -9.54
N MET A 38 -1.11 12.68 -8.23
CA MET A 38 -1.44 11.35 -7.67
C MET A 38 -2.94 10.98 -7.80
N PHE A 39 -3.81 11.97 -7.97
CA PHE A 39 -5.25 11.79 -8.16
C PHE A 39 -5.61 11.64 -9.65
N ARG A 40 -6.64 12.34 -10.14
CA ARG A 40 -7.16 12.14 -11.50
C ARG A 40 -6.43 12.95 -12.58
N ASN A 41 -5.74 14.02 -12.19
CA ASN A 41 -4.98 14.89 -13.10
C ASN A 41 -3.87 14.11 -13.83
N GLN A 42 -3.53 14.50 -15.05
CA GLN A 42 -2.41 13.92 -15.80
C GLN A 42 -1.23 14.90 -15.86
N PRO A 43 0.01 14.43 -15.70
CA PRO A 43 1.20 15.25 -15.89
C PRO A 43 1.37 15.64 -17.36
N THR A 44 1.99 16.79 -17.61
CA THR A 44 2.40 17.19 -18.97
C THR A 44 3.60 16.37 -19.43
N LYS A 45 3.92 16.41 -20.73
CA LYS A 45 5.09 15.70 -21.27
C LYS A 45 6.39 16.26 -20.70
N GLU A 46 6.40 17.54 -20.38
CA GLU A 46 7.53 18.26 -19.79
C GLU A 46 7.81 17.74 -18.37
N VAL A 47 6.78 17.61 -17.53
CA VAL A 47 6.91 17.01 -16.18
C VAL A 47 7.46 15.58 -16.27
N ILE A 48 6.94 14.76 -17.19
CA ILE A 48 7.44 13.39 -17.38
C ILE A 48 8.89 13.38 -17.86
N LYS A 49 9.25 14.31 -18.74
CA LYS A 49 10.63 14.45 -19.22
C LYS A 49 11.57 14.84 -18.06
N GLU A 50 11.17 15.80 -17.23
CA GLU A 50 11.95 16.24 -16.07
C GLU A 50 12.19 15.10 -15.07
N ILE A 51 11.17 14.28 -14.79
CA ILE A 51 11.31 13.10 -13.92
C ILE A 51 12.34 12.11 -14.50
N ARG A 52 12.31 11.86 -15.81
CA ARG A 52 13.21 10.91 -16.49
C ARG A 52 14.64 11.42 -16.66
N GLU A 53 14.83 12.73 -16.68
CA GLU A 53 16.13 13.39 -16.79
C GLU A 53 16.80 13.64 -15.42
N MET A 54 16.21 13.13 -14.32
CA MET A 54 16.85 13.19 -13.01
C MET A 54 18.13 12.34 -12.98
N ASN A 55 19.28 13.02 -12.94
CA ASN A 55 20.60 12.40 -13.07
C ASN A 55 21.16 11.76 -11.79
N ASP A 56 20.43 11.79 -10.67
CA ASP A 56 20.85 11.09 -9.44
C ASP A 56 20.45 9.61 -9.54
N ALA A 57 21.45 8.77 -9.83
CA ALA A 57 21.29 7.32 -9.92
C ALA A 57 20.64 6.71 -8.68
N SER A 58 20.77 7.35 -7.52
CA SER A 58 20.22 6.87 -6.27
C SER A 58 18.77 7.29 -6.00
N LEU A 59 18.24 8.22 -6.79
CA LEU A 59 16.82 8.58 -6.82
C LEU A 59 16.07 7.97 -8.01
N ALA A 60 16.78 7.51 -9.04
CA ALA A 60 16.17 6.99 -10.26
C ALA A 60 15.05 5.94 -10.04
N PRO A 61 15.20 4.93 -9.17
CA PRO A 61 14.11 3.97 -8.92
C PRO A 61 12.87 4.63 -8.28
N ALA A 62 13.07 5.58 -7.37
CA ALA A 62 11.97 6.33 -6.74
C ALA A 62 11.28 7.25 -7.75
N ALA A 63 12.05 7.96 -8.59
CA ALA A 63 11.54 8.81 -9.66
C ALA A 63 10.69 8.01 -10.66
N GLU A 64 11.16 6.83 -11.07
CA GLU A 64 10.42 5.93 -11.96
C GLU A 64 9.13 5.43 -11.31
N PHE A 65 9.16 5.07 -10.03
CA PHE A 65 7.96 4.73 -9.27
C PHE A 65 6.96 5.90 -9.24
N ILE A 66 7.42 7.12 -8.94
CA ILE A 66 6.56 8.31 -8.95
C ILE A 66 5.92 8.50 -10.33
N GLU A 67 6.68 8.40 -11.43
CA GLU A 67 6.14 8.45 -12.79
C GLU A 67 4.97 7.47 -12.97
N GLN A 68 5.15 6.21 -12.57
CA GLN A 68 4.09 5.21 -12.68
C GLN A 68 2.88 5.54 -11.80
N THR A 69 3.10 6.13 -10.62
CA THR A 69 1.98 6.44 -9.71
C THR A 69 1.11 7.60 -10.21
N ILE A 70 1.69 8.53 -11.00
CA ILE A 70 1.01 9.74 -11.46
C ILE A 70 0.46 9.65 -12.89
N THR A 71 0.83 8.61 -13.65
CA THR A 71 0.39 8.41 -15.04
C THR A 71 -0.74 7.39 -15.16
N THR A 72 -1.60 7.53 -16.18
CA THR A 72 -2.57 6.49 -16.59
C THR A 72 -1.93 5.47 -17.52
N LYS A 73 -2.58 4.30 -17.70
CA LYS A 73 -2.04 3.18 -18.49
C LYS A 73 -0.63 2.79 -18.05
N ASN A 74 -0.36 2.97 -16.76
CA ASN A 74 0.92 2.67 -16.15
C ASN A 74 1.12 1.15 -16.02
N LYS A 75 2.33 0.78 -15.60
CA LYS A 75 2.75 -0.60 -15.33
C LYS A 75 2.92 -0.85 -13.84
N ILE A 76 2.23 -0.09 -12.97
CA ILE A 76 2.42 -0.13 -11.51
C ILE A 76 2.12 -1.51 -10.90
N LEU A 77 1.33 -2.35 -11.59
CA LEU A 77 1.03 -3.72 -11.19
C LEU A 77 1.91 -4.78 -11.88
N SER A 78 3.00 -4.38 -12.55
CA SER A 78 3.97 -5.33 -13.10
C SER A 78 4.89 -5.89 -12.00
N ALA A 79 5.50 -7.05 -12.27
CA ALA A 79 6.41 -7.71 -11.33
C ALA A 79 7.50 -6.78 -10.80
N LYS A 80 8.01 -5.83 -11.62
CA LYS A 80 9.00 -4.84 -11.21
C LYS A 80 8.59 -4.02 -9.98
N TYR A 81 7.34 -3.58 -9.91
CA TYR A 81 6.84 -2.72 -8.83
C TYR A 81 6.16 -3.49 -7.71
N LEU A 82 5.75 -4.74 -7.98
CA LEU A 82 5.27 -5.65 -6.94
C LEU A 82 6.43 -6.27 -6.17
N THR A 83 7.59 -6.42 -6.81
CA THR A 83 8.84 -6.84 -6.15
C THR A 83 9.29 -5.80 -5.14
N ARG A 84 9.72 -6.27 -3.98
CA ARG A 84 10.26 -5.45 -2.90
C ARG A 84 11.43 -4.57 -3.40
N PRO A 85 11.32 -3.24 -3.35
CA PRO A 85 12.44 -2.36 -3.64
C PRO A 85 13.56 -2.47 -2.59
N ASP A 86 14.73 -1.91 -2.88
CA ASP A 86 15.78 -1.74 -1.87
C ASP A 86 15.38 -0.69 -0.81
N ASP A 87 16.03 -0.75 0.36
CA ASP A 87 15.66 0.07 1.51
C ASP A 87 15.87 1.58 1.25
N LYS A 88 16.84 1.95 0.40
CA LYS A 88 17.08 3.35 0.03
C LYS A 88 15.93 3.86 -0.85
N THR A 89 15.48 3.05 -1.80
CA THR A 89 14.32 3.36 -2.64
C THR A 89 13.05 3.51 -1.80
N LEU A 90 12.79 2.57 -0.88
CA LEU A 90 11.67 2.64 0.06
C LEU A 90 11.71 3.92 0.90
N LYS A 91 12.89 4.27 1.43
CA LYS A 91 13.11 5.49 2.21
C LYS A 91 12.85 6.77 1.40
N ASN A 92 13.35 6.85 0.18
CA ASN A 92 13.13 8.00 -0.70
C ASN A 92 11.64 8.18 -1.01
N ILE A 93 10.92 7.10 -1.32
CA ILE A 93 9.47 7.13 -1.58
C ILE A 93 8.68 7.59 -0.35
N TYR A 94 9.06 7.09 0.83
CA TYR A 94 8.50 7.54 2.10
C TYR A 94 8.66 9.04 2.30
N ILE A 95 9.86 9.58 2.08
CA ILE A 95 10.15 11.02 2.18
C ILE A 95 9.29 11.81 1.18
N ILE A 96 9.25 11.40 -0.08
CA ILE A 96 8.44 12.04 -1.13
C ILE A 96 6.97 12.14 -0.69
N ARG A 97 6.42 11.06 -0.14
CA ARG A 97 5.03 11.05 0.34
C ARG A 97 4.82 11.97 1.54
N LYS A 98 5.68 11.91 2.57
CA LYS A 98 5.55 12.74 3.78
C LYS A 98 5.67 14.24 3.45
N VAL A 99 6.58 14.60 2.55
CA VAL A 99 6.75 15.98 2.07
C VAL A 99 5.53 16.43 1.25
N SER A 100 5.01 15.56 0.37
CA SER A 100 3.75 15.82 -0.36
C SER A 100 2.57 16.08 0.57
N LEU A 101 2.45 15.34 1.67
CA LEU A 101 1.41 15.54 2.68
C LEU A 101 1.62 16.86 3.44
N ASN A 102 2.85 17.14 3.88
CA ASN A 102 3.21 18.37 4.59
C ASN A 102 2.83 19.65 3.81
N MET A 103 2.94 19.64 2.49
CA MET A 103 2.50 20.78 1.64
C MET A 103 0.99 21.08 1.72
N GLY A 104 0.19 20.20 2.30
CA GLY A 104 -1.25 20.39 2.50
C GLY A 104 -1.67 20.71 3.92
N GLU A 105 -0.74 20.72 4.87
CA GLU A 105 -1.04 20.95 6.28
C GLU A 105 -1.11 22.46 6.58
N GLU A 106 -2.07 22.88 7.40
CA GLU A 106 -2.23 24.29 7.80
C GLU A 106 -1.00 24.84 8.54
N LYS A 107 -0.32 23.96 9.31
CA LYS A 107 0.91 24.27 10.04
C LYS A 107 2.08 23.45 9.49
N SER A 108 2.32 23.58 8.19
CA SER A 108 3.42 22.88 7.52
C SER A 108 4.80 23.26 8.10
N ILE A 109 5.67 22.28 8.28
CA ILE A 109 7.09 22.50 8.55
C ILE A 109 7.77 22.89 7.23
N ASP A 110 8.87 23.63 7.28
CA ASP A 110 9.69 23.84 6.10
C ASP A 110 10.09 22.51 5.44
N ASN A 111 9.87 22.38 4.12
CA ASN A 111 10.02 21.10 3.43
C ASN A 111 11.49 20.63 3.37
N GLU A 112 12.45 21.55 3.29
CA GLU A 112 13.87 21.17 3.29
C GLU A 112 14.26 20.63 4.68
N LYS A 113 13.83 21.30 5.75
CA LYS A 113 14.01 20.81 7.12
C LYS A 113 13.34 19.46 7.35
N LEU A 114 12.16 19.24 6.77
CA LEU A 114 11.48 17.96 6.87
C LEU A 114 12.25 16.85 6.15
N ILE A 115 12.74 17.10 4.92
CA ILE A 115 13.59 16.14 4.19
C ILE A 115 14.83 15.80 5.02
N ASP A 116 15.53 16.82 5.53
CA ASP A 116 16.71 16.67 6.38
C ASP A 116 16.45 15.77 7.61
N SER A 117 15.34 16.03 8.29
CA SER A 117 14.91 15.26 9.46
C SER A 117 14.66 13.80 9.07
N LEU A 118 13.83 13.58 8.04
CA LEU A 118 13.44 12.23 7.63
C LEU A 118 14.62 11.41 7.09
N MET A 119 15.60 12.03 6.44
CA MET A 119 16.82 11.37 5.97
C MET A 119 17.69 10.82 7.12
N ARG A 120 17.61 11.45 8.32
CA ARG A 120 18.39 11.06 9.50
C ARG A 120 17.61 10.15 10.45
N THR A 121 16.29 10.21 10.41
CA THR A 121 15.42 9.36 11.21
C THR A 121 15.47 7.93 10.72
N ASP A 122 15.73 6.99 11.63
CA ASP A 122 15.53 5.57 11.36
C ASP A 122 14.02 5.28 11.40
N VAL A 123 13.47 4.81 10.27
CA VAL A 123 12.02 4.53 10.15
C VAL A 123 11.88 3.01 10.04
N PRO A 124 10.99 2.38 10.84
CA PRO A 124 10.81 0.94 10.80
C PRO A 124 10.58 0.43 9.38
N GLU A 125 11.24 -0.66 9.04
CA GLU A 125 11.26 -1.22 7.69
C GLU A 125 9.84 -1.52 7.16
N TYR A 126 9.00 -2.12 8.00
CA TYR A 126 7.61 -2.43 7.65
C TYR A 126 6.76 -1.18 7.43
N GLU A 127 7.04 -0.06 8.11
CA GLU A 127 6.38 1.22 7.84
C GLU A 127 6.78 1.77 6.45
N LEU A 128 8.05 1.62 6.07
CA LEU A 128 8.53 2.01 4.74
C LEU A 128 7.86 1.18 3.63
N LEU A 129 7.76 -0.15 3.83
CA LEU A 129 7.14 -1.04 2.86
C LEU A 129 5.62 -0.84 2.76
N ASP A 130 4.97 -0.66 3.90
CA ASP A 130 3.53 -0.38 3.96
C ASP A 130 3.18 0.94 3.27
N ASN A 131 4.02 1.97 3.45
CA ASN A 131 3.92 3.24 2.73
C ASN A 131 4.02 3.07 1.21
N TYR A 132 4.97 2.25 0.76
CA TYR A 132 5.18 1.95 -0.65
C TYR A 132 3.96 1.29 -1.29
N TYR A 133 3.45 0.21 -0.68
CA TYR A 133 2.27 -0.48 -1.23
C TYR A 133 0.98 0.33 -1.08
N GLU A 134 0.88 1.20 -0.07
CA GLU A 134 -0.19 2.18 -0.01
C GLU A 134 -0.23 3.10 -1.23
N MET A 135 0.91 3.70 -1.58
CA MET A 135 1.02 4.57 -2.75
C MET A 135 0.73 3.80 -4.05
N LEU A 136 1.23 2.57 -4.16
CA LEU A 136 0.97 1.69 -5.30
C LEU A 136 -0.53 1.47 -5.51
N PHE A 137 -1.26 1.01 -4.49
CA PHE A 137 -2.69 0.74 -4.63
C PHE A 137 -3.55 2.01 -4.69
N ALA A 138 -3.10 3.11 -4.08
CA ALA A 138 -3.72 4.42 -4.31
C ALA A 138 -3.63 4.84 -5.78
N SER A 139 -2.48 4.63 -6.43
CA SER A 139 -2.34 4.86 -7.87
C SER A 139 -3.28 3.98 -8.69
N VAL A 140 -3.38 2.68 -8.38
CA VAL A 140 -4.34 1.79 -9.05
C VAL A 140 -5.76 2.36 -8.97
N GLY A 141 -6.18 2.80 -7.78
CA GLY A 141 -7.48 3.43 -7.57
C GLY A 141 -7.66 4.74 -8.32
N ASN A 142 -6.65 5.58 -8.42
CA ASN A 142 -6.79 6.90 -9.04
C ASN A 142 -6.56 6.90 -10.56
N LYS A 143 -5.74 5.98 -11.07
CA LYS A 143 -5.22 5.98 -12.46
C LYS A 143 -5.72 4.84 -13.31
N ASN A 144 -6.03 3.70 -12.72
CA ASN A 144 -6.41 2.49 -13.46
C ASN A 144 -7.91 2.25 -13.34
N GLN A 145 -8.68 3.21 -13.88
CA GLN A 145 -10.14 3.17 -13.92
C GLN A 145 -10.65 2.71 -15.30
N PRO A 146 -11.78 1.99 -15.37
CA PRO A 146 -12.59 1.50 -14.24
C PRO A 146 -11.88 0.39 -13.45
N PHE A 147 -12.15 0.30 -12.15
CA PHE A 147 -11.60 -0.76 -11.29
C PHE A 147 -11.87 -2.14 -11.88
N ASN A 148 -10.80 -2.89 -12.14
CA ASN A 148 -10.85 -4.30 -12.50
C ASN A 148 -9.51 -5.00 -12.27
N LEU A 149 -9.45 -5.90 -11.28
CA LEU A 149 -8.29 -6.74 -11.00
C LEU A 149 -8.56 -8.23 -11.28
N SER A 150 -9.66 -8.59 -11.96
CA SER A 150 -10.03 -10.00 -12.22
C SER A 150 -8.97 -10.80 -12.99
N LYS A 151 -8.14 -10.12 -13.78
CA LYS A 151 -7.04 -10.73 -14.55
C LYS A 151 -5.71 -10.75 -13.78
N MET A 152 -5.66 -10.11 -12.62
CA MET A 152 -4.45 -10.07 -11.79
C MET A 152 -4.37 -11.31 -10.92
N ASP A 153 -3.21 -11.95 -10.95
CA ASP A 153 -2.84 -13.02 -10.04
C ASP A 153 -1.50 -12.65 -9.40
N PHE A 154 -1.54 -12.27 -8.13
CA PHE A 154 -0.35 -11.86 -7.39
C PHE A 154 0.47 -13.09 -7.00
N LYS A 155 1.66 -13.23 -7.60
CA LYS A 155 2.62 -14.30 -7.33
C LYS A 155 3.51 -13.92 -6.15
N MET A 156 3.01 -14.08 -4.93
CA MET A 156 3.63 -13.57 -3.70
C MET A 156 5.09 -14.06 -3.52
N ASN A 157 5.39 -15.27 -3.99
CA ASN A 157 6.71 -15.89 -3.89
C ASN A 157 7.71 -15.38 -4.94
N GLU A 158 7.26 -14.61 -5.95
CA GLU A 158 8.10 -14.07 -7.03
C GLU A 158 8.58 -12.64 -6.75
N TYR A 159 8.10 -12.01 -5.67
CA TYR A 159 8.29 -10.59 -5.39
C TYR A 159 9.42 -10.27 -4.41
N ASN A 160 10.27 -11.24 -4.08
CA ASN A 160 11.43 -11.05 -3.19
C ASN A 160 11.08 -10.38 -1.84
N LEU A 161 9.89 -10.70 -1.30
CA LEU A 161 9.43 -10.27 0.01
C LEU A 161 10.16 -11.11 1.08
N LYS A 162 10.80 -10.43 2.03
CA LYS A 162 11.75 -11.04 2.99
C LYS A 162 11.11 -12.10 3.87
N ASP A 163 9.88 -11.86 4.32
CA ASP A 163 9.18 -12.69 5.31
C ASP A 163 7.66 -12.64 5.15
N ASP A 164 6.96 -13.32 6.05
CA ASP A 164 5.50 -13.39 6.07
C ASP A 164 4.85 -12.04 6.39
N THR A 165 5.54 -11.16 7.12
CA THR A 165 5.06 -9.81 7.44
C THR A 165 4.99 -8.98 6.17
N GLU A 166 6.04 -8.97 5.36
CA GLU A 166 6.07 -8.23 4.08
C GLU A 166 5.02 -8.75 3.09
N ARG A 167 4.84 -10.09 3.02
CA ARG A 167 3.75 -10.70 2.25
C ARG A 167 2.38 -10.29 2.76
N GLY A 168 2.20 -10.28 4.08
CA GLY A 168 1.01 -9.79 4.77
C GLY A 168 0.69 -8.34 4.41
N ILE A 169 1.68 -7.44 4.45
CA ILE A 169 1.52 -6.02 4.12
C ILE A 169 1.03 -5.84 2.68
N LEU A 170 1.68 -6.47 1.69
CA LEU A 170 1.25 -6.39 0.28
C LEU A 170 -0.20 -6.87 0.11
N PHE A 171 -0.52 -8.03 0.70
CA PHE A 171 -1.85 -8.62 0.64
C PHE A 171 -2.90 -7.71 1.28
N LEU A 172 -2.67 -7.29 2.53
CA LEU A 172 -3.62 -6.49 3.30
C LEU A 172 -3.84 -5.10 2.72
N ARG A 173 -2.80 -4.47 2.15
CA ARG A 173 -2.96 -3.22 1.40
C ARG A 173 -3.81 -3.40 0.14
N CYS A 174 -3.61 -4.49 -0.60
CA CYS A 174 -4.46 -4.83 -1.75
C CYS A 174 -5.92 -5.03 -1.33
N MET A 175 -6.15 -5.79 -0.26
CA MET A 175 -7.50 -6.10 0.21
C MET A 175 -8.19 -4.89 0.84
N SER A 176 -7.46 -4.02 1.56
CA SER A 176 -7.97 -2.74 2.03
C SER A 176 -8.39 -1.82 0.88
N PHE A 177 -7.63 -1.80 -0.22
CA PHE A 177 -8.03 -1.11 -1.44
C PHE A 177 -9.31 -1.72 -2.05
N CYS A 178 -9.36 -3.03 -2.24
CA CYS A 178 -10.53 -3.73 -2.78
C CYS A 178 -11.79 -3.51 -1.92
N GLY A 179 -11.68 -3.65 -0.59
CA GLY A 179 -12.77 -3.41 0.36
C GLY A 179 -13.35 -2.00 0.25
N ARG A 180 -12.49 -0.98 0.12
CA ARG A 180 -12.95 0.41 -0.10
C ARG A 180 -13.79 0.59 -1.37
N THR A 181 -13.55 -0.20 -2.41
CA THR A 181 -14.35 -0.11 -3.66
C THR A 181 -15.79 -0.58 -3.49
N ILE A 182 -16.07 -1.42 -2.47
CA ILE A 182 -17.42 -1.94 -2.19
C ILE A 182 -18.06 -1.29 -0.97
N TRP A 183 -17.27 -0.64 -0.11
CA TRP A 183 -17.71 -0.13 1.19
C TRP A 183 -18.91 0.83 1.10
N GLY A 184 -18.93 1.74 0.13
CA GLY A 184 -20.03 2.70 -0.04
C GLY A 184 -21.37 2.02 -0.38
N TYR A 185 -21.33 0.96 -1.18
CA TYR A 185 -22.53 0.18 -1.53
C TYR A 185 -23.08 -0.61 -0.34
N MET A 186 -22.20 -1.04 0.56
CA MET A 186 -22.57 -1.83 1.74
C MET A 186 -23.00 -0.98 2.93
N ASN A 187 -22.42 0.22 3.12
CA ASN A 187 -22.62 1.00 4.34
C ASN A 187 -23.41 2.29 4.15
N ILE A 188 -23.21 2.99 3.04
CA ILE A 188 -23.87 4.28 2.76
C ILE A 188 -25.25 4.05 2.14
N ALA A 189 -25.35 3.18 1.12
CA ALA A 189 -26.62 2.92 0.44
C ALA A 189 -27.65 2.31 1.42
N LYS A 190 -28.88 2.84 1.40
CA LYS A 190 -30.02 2.34 2.20
C LYS A 190 -31.22 2.07 1.27
N PRO A 191 -31.66 0.81 1.09
CA PRO A 191 -31.02 -0.42 1.57
C PRO A 191 -29.64 -0.64 0.93
N MET A 192 -28.84 -1.56 1.50
CA MET A 192 -27.52 -1.91 0.95
C MET A 192 -27.64 -2.32 -0.52
N ASN A 193 -26.72 -1.86 -1.36
CA ASN A 193 -26.68 -2.21 -2.78
C ASN A 193 -25.75 -3.42 -3.00
N THR A 194 -26.22 -4.60 -2.58
CA THR A 194 -25.45 -5.85 -2.68
C THR A 194 -25.19 -6.29 -4.11
N GLN A 195 -26.07 -5.93 -5.05
CA GLN A 195 -25.89 -6.22 -6.46
C GLN A 195 -24.64 -5.52 -7.04
N GLU A 196 -24.49 -4.21 -6.80
CA GLU A 196 -23.31 -3.47 -7.27
C GLU A 196 -22.05 -3.89 -6.52
N ALA A 197 -22.13 -4.08 -5.20
CA ALA A 197 -21.00 -4.60 -4.43
C ALA A 197 -20.51 -5.94 -5.01
N TYR A 198 -21.42 -6.88 -5.29
CA TYR A 198 -21.07 -8.19 -5.82
C TYR A 198 -20.43 -8.11 -7.22
N LYS A 199 -20.88 -7.20 -8.09
CA LYS A 199 -20.23 -6.93 -9.39
C LYS A 199 -18.79 -6.48 -9.23
N PHE A 200 -18.47 -5.69 -8.20
CA PHE A 200 -17.10 -5.27 -7.90
C PHE A 200 -16.27 -6.41 -7.27
N ILE A 201 -16.85 -7.21 -6.38
CA ILE A 201 -16.16 -8.37 -5.78
C ILE A 201 -15.70 -9.36 -6.86
N LYS A 202 -16.52 -9.60 -7.90
CA LYS A 202 -16.12 -10.44 -9.05
C LYS A 202 -14.89 -9.93 -9.82
N LYS A 203 -14.47 -8.68 -9.56
CA LYS A 203 -13.28 -8.06 -10.14
C LYS A 203 -12.08 -8.05 -9.20
N PHE A 204 -12.18 -8.66 -8.02
CA PHE A 204 -11.06 -8.78 -7.09
C PHE A 204 -10.00 -9.74 -7.66
N PRO A 205 -8.73 -9.58 -7.23
CA PRO A 205 -7.63 -10.36 -7.78
C PRO A 205 -7.59 -11.78 -7.23
N LYS A 206 -6.66 -12.56 -7.79
CA LYS A 206 -6.18 -13.82 -7.23
C LYS A 206 -4.81 -13.62 -6.57
N PHE A 207 -4.48 -14.53 -5.67
CA PHE A 207 -3.17 -14.65 -5.06
C PHE A 207 -2.71 -16.10 -5.21
N ASN A 208 -1.53 -16.30 -5.79
CA ASN A 208 -0.96 -17.61 -6.08
C ASN A 208 -1.95 -18.57 -6.77
N GLY A 209 -2.70 -18.05 -7.75
CA GLY A 209 -3.67 -18.80 -8.55
C GLY A 209 -5.04 -19.01 -7.89
N ARG A 210 -5.21 -18.62 -6.62
CA ARG A 210 -6.44 -18.83 -5.85
C ARG A 210 -7.21 -17.52 -5.63
N PRO A 211 -8.55 -17.56 -5.48
CA PRO A 211 -9.32 -16.40 -5.06
C PRO A 211 -8.74 -15.76 -3.80
N TYR A 212 -8.80 -14.43 -3.71
CA TYR A 212 -8.21 -13.65 -2.62
C TYR A 212 -8.58 -14.11 -1.21
N PHE A 213 -9.77 -14.70 -1.04
CA PHE A 213 -10.24 -15.14 0.27
C PHE A 213 -9.54 -16.41 0.77
N TYR A 214 -8.79 -17.13 -0.07
CA TYR A 214 -8.01 -18.30 0.35
C TYR A 214 -6.65 -17.96 0.97
N TYR A 215 -6.22 -16.70 0.91
CA TYR A 215 -4.94 -16.28 1.48
C TYR A 215 -5.04 -16.22 3.00
N ARG A 216 -4.24 -17.05 3.69
CA ARG A 216 -4.30 -17.23 5.15
C ARG A 216 -2.95 -17.05 5.84
N ASP A 217 -1.91 -16.67 5.09
CA ASP A 217 -0.56 -16.43 5.62
C ASP A 217 -0.51 -15.06 6.33
N LEU A 218 -1.28 -14.95 7.43
CA LEU A 218 -1.55 -13.74 8.21
C LEU A 218 -1.23 -13.94 9.71
N PHE A 219 -0.45 -14.97 10.02
CA PHE A 219 0.02 -15.32 11.37
C PHE A 219 1.39 -14.72 11.70
N PHE A 220 1.81 -13.70 10.97
CA PHE A 220 3.01 -12.91 11.30
C PHE A 220 2.80 -12.09 12.58
N ASP A 221 3.92 -11.70 13.20
CA ASP A 221 3.95 -10.90 14.42
C ASP A 221 3.34 -9.53 14.20
N ASP A 222 2.50 -9.10 15.14
CA ASP A 222 1.91 -7.76 15.07
C ASP A 222 2.96 -6.68 15.39
N PHE A 223 2.74 -5.48 14.87
CA PHE A 223 3.55 -4.31 15.14
C PHE A 223 2.69 -3.06 15.18
N GLU A 224 3.17 -2.01 15.84
CA GLU A 224 2.46 -0.74 15.92
C GLU A 224 2.97 0.24 14.88
N MET A 225 2.05 0.98 14.25
CA MET A 225 2.40 2.13 13.41
C MET A 225 1.26 3.14 13.32
N VAL A 226 1.57 4.34 12.86
CA VAL A 226 0.55 5.38 12.59
C VAL A 226 -0.13 5.07 11.26
N VAL A 227 -1.25 4.34 11.33
CA VAL A 227 -2.05 3.99 10.13
C VAL A 227 -2.97 5.13 9.68
N ILE A 228 -3.52 5.91 10.62
CA ILE A 228 -4.36 7.07 10.34
C ILE A 228 -3.60 8.35 10.70
N GLN A 229 -3.37 9.22 9.72
CA GLN A 229 -2.75 10.53 9.90
C GLN A 229 -3.63 11.39 10.83
N SER A 230 -3.28 11.46 12.12
CA SER A 230 -3.89 12.20 13.26
C SER A 230 -4.11 11.34 14.51
N LYS A 231 -3.93 10.02 14.41
CA LYS A 231 -4.05 9.10 15.55
C LYS A 231 -2.68 8.62 16.02
N ASP A 232 -2.66 8.14 17.25
CA ASP A 232 -1.50 7.44 17.81
C ASP A 232 -1.22 6.14 17.04
N ALA A 233 -0.03 5.60 17.27
CA ALA A 233 0.32 4.28 16.77
C ALA A 233 -0.70 3.24 17.27
N GLN A 234 -1.09 2.33 16.39
CA GLN A 234 -2.04 1.26 16.70
C GLN A 234 -1.55 -0.05 16.07
N SER A 235 -2.09 -1.16 16.57
CA SER A 235 -1.90 -2.50 16.02
C SER A 235 -2.14 -2.53 14.50
N TYR A 236 -1.14 -2.94 13.74
CA TYR A 236 -1.23 -3.09 12.29
C TYR A 236 -2.27 -4.16 11.92
N LYS A 237 -2.18 -5.34 12.55
CA LYS A 237 -3.12 -6.43 12.34
C LYS A 237 -4.52 -6.03 12.77
N GLY A 238 -4.66 -5.38 13.94
CA GLY A 238 -5.95 -4.90 14.44
C GLY A 238 -6.65 -3.96 13.46
N TYR A 239 -5.91 -3.09 12.77
CA TYR A 239 -6.50 -2.23 11.75
C TYR A 239 -6.81 -2.98 10.45
N TYR A 240 -5.81 -3.67 9.87
CA TYR A 240 -5.94 -4.21 8.52
C TYR A 240 -6.68 -5.55 8.46
N LEU A 241 -6.54 -6.42 9.46
CA LEU A 241 -7.34 -7.65 9.52
C LEU A 241 -8.81 -7.32 9.75
N ASP A 242 -9.14 -6.36 10.62
CA ASP A 242 -10.54 -5.95 10.81
C ASP A 242 -11.18 -5.51 9.48
N LYS A 243 -10.46 -4.73 8.66
CA LYS A 243 -10.92 -4.34 7.32
C LYS A 243 -11.02 -5.50 6.33
N TYR A 244 -10.16 -6.50 6.47
CA TYR A 244 -10.25 -7.70 5.65
C TYR A 244 -11.43 -8.59 6.08
N TYR A 245 -11.68 -8.76 7.38
CA TYR A 245 -12.89 -9.39 7.92
C TYR A 245 -14.16 -8.70 7.42
N GLU A 246 -14.23 -7.37 7.52
CA GLU A 246 -15.34 -6.56 6.98
C GLU A 246 -15.58 -6.88 5.49
N THR A 247 -14.51 -6.94 4.68
CA THR A 247 -14.57 -7.25 3.25
C THR A 247 -15.08 -8.67 2.98
N LEU A 248 -14.65 -9.66 3.76
CA LEU A 248 -15.09 -11.04 3.63
C LEU A 248 -16.56 -11.21 4.05
N LEU A 249 -17.00 -10.54 5.12
CA LEU A 249 -18.40 -10.53 5.55
C LEU A 249 -19.30 -9.86 4.51
N TYR A 250 -18.86 -8.77 3.88
CA TYR A 250 -19.60 -8.19 2.75
C TYR A 250 -19.73 -9.14 1.58
N HIS A 251 -18.67 -9.90 1.26
CA HIS A 251 -18.74 -10.93 0.23
C HIS A 251 -19.76 -12.01 0.59
N TRP A 252 -19.75 -12.48 1.84
CA TRP A 252 -20.71 -13.47 2.32
C TRP A 252 -22.16 -12.96 2.22
N ILE A 253 -22.43 -11.73 2.66
CA ILE A 253 -23.74 -11.09 2.53
C ILE A 253 -24.17 -11.01 1.05
N CYS A 254 -23.26 -10.61 0.16
CA CYS A 254 -23.52 -10.54 -1.27
C CYS A 254 -23.85 -11.92 -1.86
N LEU A 255 -23.11 -12.96 -1.50
CA LEU A 255 -23.41 -14.33 -1.94
C LEU A 255 -24.82 -14.75 -1.50
N LYS A 256 -25.20 -14.52 -0.23
CA LYS A 256 -26.53 -14.88 0.27
C LYS A 256 -27.66 -14.12 -0.44
N LYS A 257 -27.46 -12.84 -0.78
CA LYS A 257 -28.51 -12.00 -1.40
C LYS A 257 -28.61 -12.12 -2.92
N GLU A 258 -27.49 -12.37 -3.59
CA GLU A 258 -27.39 -12.32 -5.06
C GLU A 258 -27.34 -13.73 -5.70
N GLY A 259 -27.83 -14.74 -4.98
CA GLY A 259 -27.98 -16.11 -5.50
C GLY A 259 -26.67 -16.90 -5.62
N GLY A 260 -25.69 -16.64 -4.76
CA GLY A 260 -24.50 -17.47 -4.62
C GLY A 260 -24.88 -18.90 -4.21
N THR A 261 -24.19 -19.88 -4.77
CA THR A 261 -24.41 -21.30 -4.45
C THR A 261 -23.96 -21.62 -3.03
N GLU A 262 -24.54 -22.66 -2.43
CA GLU A 262 -24.08 -23.17 -1.13
C GLU A 262 -22.58 -23.47 -1.15
N LYS A 263 -22.08 -24.04 -2.24
CA LYS A 263 -20.65 -24.31 -2.42
C LYS A 263 -19.82 -23.03 -2.35
N GLU A 264 -20.21 -21.95 -3.03
CA GLU A 264 -19.47 -20.68 -2.98
C GLU A 264 -19.48 -20.06 -1.58
N ILE A 265 -20.60 -20.17 -0.87
CA ILE A 265 -20.73 -19.71 0.51
C ILE A 265 -19.80 -20.52 1.43
N TYR A 266 -19.84 -21.85 1.36
CA TYR A 266 -18.96 -22.71 2.15
C TYR A 266 -17.48 -22.52 1.81
N ASP A 267 -17.14 -22.39 0.53
CA ASP A 267 -15.77 -22.12 0.08
C ASP A 267 -15.25 -20.79 0.68
N LEU A 268 -16.10 -19.75 0.74
CA LEU A 268 -15.73 -18.48 1.39
C LEU A 268 -15.58 -18.64 2.91
N LEU A 269 -16.56 -19.22 3.59
CA LEU A 269 -16.57 -19.34 5.06
C LEU A 269 -15.42 -20.22 5.55
N LEU A 270 -15.24 -21.40 4.94
CA LEU A 270 -14.29 -22.40 5.37
C LEU A 270 -12.91 -22.27 4.71
N GLY A 271 -12.81 -21.59 3.57
CA GLY A 271 -11.56 -21.36 2.87
C GLY A 271 -10.79 -20.12 3.32
N SER A 272 -11.44 -19.21 4.04
CA SER A 272 -10.88 -17.92 4.46
C SER A 272 -10.53 -17.85 5.94
N ILE A 273 -10.01 -16.69 6.36
CA ILE A 273 -9.74 -16.40 7.78
C ILE A 273 -11.00 -16.26 8.64
N LEU A 274 -12.19 -16.30 8.04
CA LEU A 274 -13.46 -16.21 8.77
C LEU A 274 -13.57 -17.29 9.85
N LYS A 275 -13.09 -18.51 9.60
CA LYS A 275 -13.11 -19.62 10.59
C LYS A 275 -11.93 -19.62 11.57
N GLU A 276 -10.92 -18.78 11.35
CA GLU A 276 -9.64 -18.88 12.04
C GLU A 276 -9.70 -18.14 13.38
N LYS A 277 -10.23 -18.80 14.42
CA LYS A 277 -10.47 -18.23 15.77
C LYS A 277 -9.24 -17.54 16.38
N ALA A 278 -8.04 -18.00 16.05
CA ALA A 278 -6.78 -17.40 16.51
C ALA A 278 -6.57 -15.94 16.03
N LEU A 279 -7.25 -15.52 14.96
CA LEU A 279 -7.18 -14.15 14.43
C LEU A 279 -8.34 -13.25 14.90
N TYR A 280 -9.33 -13.79 15.62
CA TYR A 280 -10.47 -13.03 16.13
C TYR A 280 -10.11 -11.86 17.07
N PRO A 281 -9.01 -11.90 17.87
CA PRO A 281 -8.60 -10.75 18.67
C PRO A 281 -8.34 -9.47 17.85
N TYR A 282 -8.14 -9.59 16.53
CA TYR A 282 -7.86 -8.48 15.63
C TYR A 282 -9.09 -7.96 14.87
N THR A 283 -10.32 -8.36 15.26
CA THR A 283 -11.53 -7.85 14.62
C THR A 283 -12.66 -7.58 15.61
N GLN A 284 -13.44 -6.55 15.31
CA GLN A 284 -14.66 -6.23 16.05
C GLN A 284 -15.83 -7.20 15.75
N TYR A 285 -15.72 -8.02 14.70
CA TYR A 285 -16.79 -8.94 14.29
C TYR A 285 -16.74 -10.30 14.98
N LYS A 286 -15.97 -10.44 16.06
CA LYS A 286 -15.78 -11.72 16.77
C LYS A 286 -17.11 -12.41 17.09
N GLU A 287 -18.06 -11.70 17.70
CA GLU A 287 -19.37 -12.25 18.11
C GLU A 287 -20.15 -12.75 16.90
N THR A 288 -20.25 -11.95 15.83
CA THR A 288 -20.90 -12.34 14.57
C THR A 288 -20.24 -13.58 13.95
N LEU A 289 -18.92 -13.70 14.00
CA LEU A 289 -18.21 -14.88 13.49
C LEU A 289 -18.50 -16.10 14.35
N GLU A 290 -18.52 -15.96 15.68
CA GLU A 290 -18.86 -17.05 16.59
C GLU A 290 -20.29 -17.55 16.34
N GLU A 291 -21.27 -16.66 16.13
CA GLU A 291 -22.65 -17.02 15.77
C GLU A 291 -22.71 -17.78 14.44
N ILE A 292 -22.06 -17.27 13.38
CA ILE A 292 -22.02 -17.91 12.05
C ILE A 292 -21.50 -19.35 12.12
N PHE A 293 -20.50 -19.62 12.96
CA PHE A 293 -19.88 -20.94 13.07
C PHE A 293 -20.47 -21.83 14.17
N GLN A 294 -21.22 -21.27 15.13
CA GLN A 294 -22.05 -22.07 16.06
C GLN A 294 -23.24 -22.69 15.33
N GLU A 295 -23.93 -21.91 14.49
CA GLU A 295 -25.02 -22.42 13.63
C GLU A 295 -24.57 -23.49 12.63
N ALA A 296 -23.26 -23.62 12.37
CA ALA A 296 -22.69 -24.60 11.43
C ALA A 296 -22.24 -25.91 12.10
N GLU A 297 -22.20 -25.98 13.44
CA GLU A 297 -21.86 -27.19 14.21
C GLU A 297 -23.12 -27.95 14.71
N GLU A 298 -24.32 -27.38 14.55
CA GLU A 298 -25.63 -28.01 14.79
C GLU A 298 -26.27 -28.56 13.49
#